data_AF-A0A606U092-F1
#
_entry.id   AF-A0A606U092-F1
#
_cell.length_a   1.000
_cell.length_b   1.000
_cell.length_c   1.000
_cell.angle_alpha   90.00
_cell.angle_beta   90.00
_cell.angle_gamma   90.00
#
_symmetry.space_group_name_H-M   'P 1'
#
loop_
_entity.id
_entity.type
_entity.pdbx_description
1 polymer ?
#
loop_
_entity_poly.entity_id
_entity_poly.type
_entity_poly.pdbx_seq_one_letter_code
_entity_poly.pdbx_strand_id
1 'polypeptide(L)'
;MTEKPQVDFEEVVKASGMPVTEEEIRDRFNAIATEEGIITNTSRMSPFWRLVTAIVTAPVMWLKEVLVSTVLANMFVATASGSMLRLLAWAVNITPKP
;
A
#
# COMPACT_ATOMS: atom_id res chain seq x y z
N MET A 1 14.31 1.86 26.52
CA MET A 1 13.94 2.69 25.36
C MET A 1 12.75 3.52 25.77
N THR A 2 12.90 4.83 25.90
CA THR A 2 11.88 5.71 26.50
C THR A 2 11.03 6.44 25.45
N GLU A 3 11.43 6.37 24.18
CA GLU A 3 10.77 7.06 23.07
C GLU A 3 10.00 6.08 22.18
N LYS A 4 8.82 6.52 21.73
CA LYS A 4 7.98 5.77 20.80
C LYS A 4 8.69 5.69 19.44
N PRO A 5 8.90 4.48 18.87
CA PRO A 5 9.47 4.35 17.54
C PRO A 5 8.64 5.09 16.49
N GLN A 6 9.31 5.87 15.63
CA GLN A 6 8.71 6.37 14.38
C GLN A 6 9.08 5.39 13.27
N VAL A 7 8.07 4.76 12.68
CA VAL A 7 8.26 3.78 11.59
C VAL A 7 7.61 4.35 10.34
N ASP A 8 8.38 4.43 9.27
CA ASP A 8 7.87 4.73 7.94
C ASP A 8 7.48 3.41 7.25
N PHE A 9 6.18 3.10 7.29
CA PHE A 9 5.66 1.88 6.68
C PHE A 9 5.68 1.92 5.13
N GLU A 10 5.75 3.10 4.51
CA GLU A 10 5.88 3.22 3.07
C GLU A 10 7.28 2.77 2.62
N GLU A 11 8.33 3.17 3.34
CA GLU A 11 9.69 2.68 3.09
C GLU A 11 9.81 1.16 3.34
N VAL A 12 9.07 0.61 4.30
CA VAL A 12 9.02 -0.86 4.52
C VAL A 12 8.46 -1.60 3.30
N VAL A 13 7.32 -1.16 2.75
CA VAL A 13 6.73 -1.83 1.57
C VAL A 13 7.57 -1.59 0.32
N LYS A 14 8.17 -0.41 0.16
CA LYS A 14 9.11 -0.11 -0.92
C LYS A 14 10.34 -1.02 -0.87
N ALA A 15 10.91 -1.23 0.31
CA ALA A 15 12.05 -2.14 0.51
C ALA A 15 11.72 -3.61 0.18
N SER A 16 10.44 -4.00 0.29
CA SER A 16 9.96 -5.32 -0.16
C SER A 16 9.81 -5.45 -1.69
N GLY A 17 10.05 -4.36 -2.43
CA GLY A 17 9.93 -4.31 -3.88
C GLY A 17 8.52 -3.97 -4.38
N MET A 18 7.62 -3.50 -3.52
CA MET A 18 6.30 -2.98 -3.93
C MET A 18 6.47 -1.60 -4.58
N PRO A 19 5.84 -1.34 -5.74
CA PRO A 19 5.79 0.01 -6.30
C PRO A 19 4.92 0.91 -5.41
N VAL A 20 5.41 2.08 -5.02
CA VAL A 20 4.74 2.98 -4.07
C VAL A 20 4.27 4.30 -4.69
N THR A 21 4.74 4.58 -5.90
CA THR A 21 4.34 5.73 -6.71
C THR A 21 3.49 5.31 -7.91
N GLU A 22 2.66 6.24 -8.39
CA GLU A 22 1.83 6.00 -9.58
C GLU A 22 2.68 5.70 -10.83
N GLU A 23 3.85 6.35 -10.94
CA GLU A 23 4.77 6.12 -12.06
C GLU A 23 5.34 4.69 -12.04
N GLU A 24 5.82 4.21 -10.89
CA GLU A 24 6.33 2.84 -10.76
C GLU A 24 5.24 1.80 -11.05
N ILE A 25 4.01 2.03 -10.57
CA ILE A 25 2.88 1.14 -10.85
C ILE A 25 2.58 1.13 -12.35
N ARG A 26 2.55 2.30 -12.99
CA ARG A 26 2.31 2.44 -14.43
C ARG A 26 3.40 1.73 -15.23
N ASP A 27 4.66 1.88 -14.85
CA ASP A 27 5.78 1.27 -15.57
C ASP A 27 5.75 -0.26 -15.44
N ARG A 28 5.43 -0.79 -14.26
CA ARG A 28 5.18 -2.23 -14.09
C ARG A 28 4.01 -2.72 -14.91
N PHE A 29 2.90 -1.99 -14.93
CA PHE A 29 1.74 -2.36 -15.73
C PHE A 29 2.04 -2.33 -17.24
N ASN A 30 2.80 -1.34 -17.71
CA ASN A 30 3.24 -1.25 -19.10
C ASN A 30 4.12 -2.45 -19.49
N ALA A 31 5.01 -2.89 -18.60
CA ALA A 31 5.84 -4.07 -18.84
C ALA A 31 4.98 -5.33 -19.01
N ILE A 32 4.01 -5.56 -18.12
CA ILE A 32 3.06 -6.69 -18.20
C ILE A 32 2.28 -6.63 -19.52
N ALA A 33 1.71 -5.48 -19.87
CA ALA A 33 0.94 -5.34 -21.10
C ALA A 33 1.78 -5.56 -22.37
N THR A 34 3.07 -5.20 -22.32
CA THR A 34 4.02 -5.43 -23.43
C THR A 34 4.36 -6.91 -23.55
N GLU A 35 4.56 -7.60 -22.43
CA GLU A 35 4.83 -9.04 -22.38
C GLU A 35 3.66 -9.86 -22.92
N GLU A 36 2.43 -9.51 -22.53
CA GLU A 36 1.21 -10.17 -23.02
C GLU A 36 0.97 -9.92 -24.51
N GLY A 37 1.36 -8.75 -25.04
CA GLY A 37 1.29 -8.43 -26.47
C GLY A 37 -0.13 -8.30 -27.07
N ILE A 38 -1.18 -8.36 -26.25
CA ILE A 38 -2.58 -8.30 -26.70
C ILE A 38 -3.01 -6.87 -27.03
N ILE A 39 -2.45 -5.88 -26.33
CA ILE A 39 -2.81 -4.46 -26.49
C ILE A 39 -1.74 -3.76 -27.33
N THR A 40 -2.08 -3.43 -28.57
CA THR A 40 -1.16 -2.76 -29.51
C THR A 40 -1.30 -1.23 -29.50
N ASN A 41 -2.41 -0.70 -28.95
CA ASN A 41 -2.66 0.74 -28.84
C ASN A 41 -2.31 1.25 -27.43
N THR A 42 -1.02 1.38 -27.15
CA THR A 42 -0.46 1.83 -25.85
C THR A 42 0.04 3.27 -25.86
N SER A 43 -0.39 4.08 -26.84
CA SER A 43 -0.02 5.49 -26.92
C SER A 43 -0.50 6.27 -25.69
N ARG A 44 0.35 7.13 -25.13
CA ARG A 44 -0.02 8.02 -24.01
C ARG A 44 -1.18 8.96 -24.34
N MET A 45 -1.40 9.28 -25.62
CA MET A 45 -2.50 10.13 -26.07
C MET A 45 -3.79 9.36 -26.31
N SER A 46 -3.75 8.02 -26.32
CA SER A 46 -4.91 7.16 -26.55
C SER A 46 -5.90 7.26 -25.40
N PRO A 47 -7.16 7.68 -25.62
CA PRO A 47 -8.18 7.68 -24.57
C PRO A 47 -8.40 6.29 -23.96
N PHE A 48 -8.33 5.24 -24.80
CA PHE A 48 -8.41 3.85 -24.33
C PHE A 48 -7.27 3.52 -23.38
N TRP A 49 -6.02 3.79 -23.77
CA TRP A 49 -4.86 3.47 -22.93
C TRP A 49 -4.87 4.25 -21.63
N ARG A 50 -5.23 5.55 -21.69
CA ARG A 50 -5.38 6.39 -20.49
C ARG A 50 -6.42 5.82 -19.52
N LEU A 51 -7.57 5.37 -20.03
CA LEU A 51 -8.60 4.75 -19.21
C LEU A 51 -8.09 3.45 -18.57
N VAL A 52 -7.51 2.55 -19.36
CA VAL A 52 -6.96 1.27 -18.88
C VAL A 52 -5.89 1.51 -17.81
N THR A 53 -4.96 2.43 -18.04
CA THR A 53 -3.94 2.75 -17.03
C THR A 53 -4.57 3.30 -15.75
N ALA A 54 -5.57 4.20 -15.84
CA ALA A 54 -6.19 4.80 -14.67
C ALA A 54 -6.98 3.79 -13.82
N ILE A 55 -7.74 2.88 -14.45
CA ILE A 55 -8.50 1.84 -13.72
C ILE A 55 -7.59 0.80 -13.05
N VAL A 56 -6.33 0.70 -13.47
CA VAL A 56 -5.34 -0.17 -12.84
C VAL A 56 -4.53 0.57 -11.77
N THR A 57 -4.02 1.77 -12.07
CA THR A 57 -3.14 2.50 -11.14
C THR A 57 -3.88 3.03 -9.92
N ALA A 58 -5.10 3.58 -10.10
CA ALA A 58 -5.82 4.22 -9.00
C ALA A 58 -6.20 3.24 -7.86
N PRO A 59 -6.74 2.02 -8.14
CA PRO A 59 -7.00 1.05 -7.08
C PRO A 59 -5.74 0.57 -6.37
N VAL A 60 -4.61 0.41 -7.08
CA VAL A 60 -3.34 0.01 -6.45
C VAL A 60 -2.84 1.09 -5.49
N MET A 61 -2.94 2.37 -5.86
CA MET A 61 -2.59 3.47 -4.95
C MET A 61 -3.50 3.51 -3.71
N TRP A 62 -4.79 3.27 -3.87
CA TRP A 62 -5.72 3.18 -2.74
C TRP A 62 -5.39 1.98 -1.82
N LEU A 63 -5.09 0.81 -2.40
CA LEU A 63 -4.70 -0.38 -1.65
C LEU A 63 -3.37 -0.18 -0.91
N LYS A 64 -2.40 0.51 -1.53
CA LYS A 64 -1.15 0.92 -0.87
C LYS A 64 -1.46 1.74 0.38
N GLU A 65 -2.31 2.76 0.24
CA GLU A 65 -2.66 3.65 1.35
C GLU A 65 -3.33 2.88 2.50
N VAL A 66 -4.28 1.98 2.20
CA VAL A 66 -4.92 1.14 3.22
C VAL A 66 -3.92 0.20 3.89
N LEU A 67 -3.02 -0.41 3.12
CA LEU A 67 -1.98 -1.30 3.64
C LEU A 67 -1.07 -0.57 4.63
N VAL A 68 -0.59 0.63 4.26
CA VAL A 68 0.35 1.44 5.07
C VAL A 68 -0.36 2.04 6.28
N SER A 69 -1.42 2.81 6.05
CA SER A 69 -2.08 3.63 7.09
C SER A 69 -2.96 2.82 8.05
N THR A 70 -3.50 1.69 7.58
CA THR A 70 -4.48 0.92 8.35
C THR A 70 -3.93 -0.43 8.75
N VAL A 71 -3.48 -1.26 7.81
CA VAL A 71 -3.06 -2.63 8.13
C VAL A 71 -1.76 -2.63 8.93
N LEU A 72 -0.67 -2.12 8.34
CA LEU A 72 0.66 -2.11 8.97
C LEU A 72 0.67 -1.26 10.25
N ALA A 73 0.06 -0.08 10.21
CA ALA A 73 -0.05 0.78 11.38
C ALA A 73 -0.74 0.07 12.56
N ASN A 74 -1.73 -0.79 12.31
CA ASN A 74 -2.43 -1.49 13.37
C ASN A 74 -1.82 -2.86 13.77
N MET A 75 -0.75 -3.32 13.10
CA MET A 75 -0.05 -4.55 13.47
C MET A 75 0.90 -4.38 14.67
N PHE A 76 1.34 -3.17 14.97
CA PHE A 76 2.32 -2.91 16.02
C PHE A 76 1.72 -2.12 17.17
N VAL A 77 1.97 -2.53 18.41
CA VAL A 77 1.45 -1.88 19.63
C VAL A 77 1.78 -0.39 19.67
N ALA A 78 2.97 0.00 19.18
CA ALA A 78 3.40 1.39 19.19
C ALA A 78 2.53 2.29 18.30
N THR A 79 1.97 1.77 17.20
CA THR A 79 1.26 2.55 16.17
C THR A 79 -0.23 2.26 16.12
N ALA A 80 -0.68 1.11 16.62
CA ALA A 80 -2.07 0.70 16.61
C ALA A 80 -2.96 1.61 17.47
N SER A 81 -4.23 1.69 17.10
CA SER A 81 -5.24 2.45 17.86
C SER A 81 -6.57 1.71 17.95
N GLY A 82 -7.51 2.25 18.72
CA GLY A 82 -8.89 1.75 18.78
C GLY A 82 -8.99 0.28 19.19
N SER A 83 -9.83 -0.48 18.48
CA SER A 83 -10.10 -1.89 18.76
C SER A 83 -8.87 -2.78 18.56
N MET A 84 -8.04 -2.51 17.54
CA MET A 84 -6.86 -3.33 17.29
C MET A 84 -5.82 -3.17 18.40
N LEU A 85 -5.63 -1.95 18.93
CA LEU A 85 -4.76 -1.75 20.10
C LEU A 85 -5.27 -2.55 21.31
N ARG A 86 -6.59 -2.58 21.54
CA ARG A 86 -7.18 -3.39 22.63
C ARG A 86 -6.97 -4.88 22.40
N LEU A 87 -7.04 -5.36 21.16
CA LEU A 87 -6.75 -6.75 20.81
C LEU A 87 -5.27 -7.11 21.07
N LEU A 88 -4.34 -6.23 20.70
CA LEU A 88 -2.92 -6.41 20.98
C LEU A 88 -2.62 -6.39 22.49
N ALA A 89 -3.27 -5.52 23.26
CA ALA A 89 -3.16 -5.50 24.72
C ALA A 89 -3.67 -6.80 25.36
N TRP A 90 -4.81 -7.31 24.87
CA TRP A 90 -5.34 -8.61 25.29
C TRP A 90 -4.35 -9.76 25.04
N ALA A 91 -3.68 -9.77 23.88
CA ALA A 91 -2.70 -10.80 23.52
C ALA A 91 -1.51 -10.89 24.49
N VAL A 92 -1.21 -9.81 25.22
CA VAL A 92 -0.16 -9.75 26.25
C VAL A 92 -0.72 -9.69 27.68
N ASN A 93 -1.97 -10.11 27.88
CA ASN A 93 -2.65 -10.14 29.18
C ASN A 93 -2.70 -8.78 29.90
N ILE A 94 -2.83 -7.70 29.13
CA ILE A 94 -3.02 -6.35 29.65
C ILE A 94 -4.47 -5.94 29.43
N THR A 95 -5.15 -5.56 30.51
CA THR A 95 -6.47 -4.91 30.43
C THR A 95 -6.27 -3.40 30.29
N PRO A 96 -6.60 -2.79 29.14
CA PRO A 96 -6.53 -1.35 28.98
C PRO A 96 -7.45 -0.68 30.00
N LYS A 97 -7.01 0.46 30.55
CA LYS A 97 -7.92 1.32 31.32
C LYS A 97 -9.09 1.76 30.41
N PRO A 98 -10.29 2.00 30.98
CA PRO A 98 -11.46 2.44 30.23
C PRO A 98 -11.12 3.57 29.25
#